data_AF-A0A8S1C334-F1
#
_entry.id   AF-A0A8S1C334-F1
#
_cell.length_a   1.000
_cell.length_b   1.000
_cell.length_c   1.000
_cell.angle_alpha   90.00
_cell.angle_beta   90.00
_cell.angle_gamma   90.00
#
_symmetry.space_group_name_H-M   'P 1'
#
loop_
_entity.id
_entity.type
_entity.pdbx_description
1 polymer ?
#
loop_
_entity_poly.entity_id
_entity_poly.type
_entity_poly.pdbx_seq_one_letter_code
_entity_poly.pdbx_strand_id
1 'polypeptide(L)'
;MQRFLHLTLVLVVLQAIQIGVSGKMHCEADTGTSRKIIKLLDPNTLTCPPLIDDDERYCCIRPSESYPSYYCCDAQEYVEQTGIGFMLCLLIALLVAAMIMCCVCCLCCPCCCWYKRRNQGAVYNTVVGVPQAAAPPVPLHAPQSGVFQQQQPYPIYPPQGYPQQYPMLPQQSVPLLNPQDGYAPAVPPHGNQYPPAVPPHAQPMPPPYSEEKDTSYSRQAPLRNIVQLRKLSNLPGASLASRITRVEEEPKPLTEKQILEQKRNGIFTAEQKRQREAVGRIEKIEVQYRGLPEEVTLLMNKNISTPYECARHMSENLAGTSALARVNGKLWDMHRPLDADCELNLLTMKDADPFHANKAFWRSCSMMLGAVVQIAFKEKVRVDLHSFPSPNVKSGSFVYDVQLDLDEWNPTPDELKVLSAQFVNLAREEIKFERLAVDAEVAEDILFQNPHKLEQIPQIATQLADDNKITLYRIGSHIDISRGPMLGDTGFIGRATVASVHKLDSEIKNLYRFQGVALPRGFILNHFAYSILESRAAKLNKAWIPGRQSL
;
A
#
# COMPACT_ATOMS: atom_id res chain seq x y z
N MET A 1 28.62 -4.07 -28.61
CA MET A 1 27.69 -5.21 -28.79
C MET A 1 26.28 -4.92 -28.27
N GLN A 2 26.09 -4.49 -27.02
CA GLN A 2 24.75 -4.30 -26.41
C GLN A 2 23.87 -3.22 -27.08
N ARG A 3 24.48 -2.12 -27.57
CA ARG A 3 23.77 -1.09 -28.37
C ARG A 3 23.41 -1.57 -29.77
N PHE A 4 24.20 -2.47 -30.34
CA PHE A 4 23.94 -3.08 -31.66
C PHE A 4 22.77 -4.06 -31.56
N LEU A 5 22.72 -4.84 -30.48
CA LEU A 5 21.64 -5.79 -30.20
C LEU A 5 20.31 -5.10 -29.92
N HIS A 6 20.32 -3.97 -29.20
CA HIS A 6 19.10 -3.17 -29.01
C HIS A 6 18.60 -2.53 -30.31
N LEU A 7 19.52 -2.04 -31.15
CA LEU A 7 19.14 -1.42 -32.42
C LEU A 7 18.59 -2.45 -33.41
N THR A 8 19.17 -3.65 -33.48
CA THR A 8 18.64 -4.74 -34.29
C THR A 8 17.32 -5.28 -33.75
N LEU A 9 17.14 -5.37 -32.43
CA LEU A 9 15.86 -5.77 -31.83
C LEU A 9 14.75 -4.75 -32.13
N VAL A 10 15.05 -3.45 -32.03
CA VAL A 10 14.09 -2.38 -32.36
C VAL A 10 13.77 -2.37 -33.85
N LEU A 11 14.76 -2.60 -34.73
CA LEU A 11 14.53 -2.71 -36.17
C LEU A 11 13.69 -3.94 -36.55
N VAL A 12 13.91 -5.08 -35.89
CA VAL A 12 13.12 -6.31 -36.11
C VAL A 12 11.69 -6.14 -35.57
N VAL A 13 11.50 -5.48 -34.42
CA VAL A 13 10.17 -5.17 -33.89
C VAL A 13 9.45 -4.16 -34.79
N LEU A 14 10.16 -3.14 -35.30
CA LEU A 14 9.59 -2.19 -36.25
C LEU A 14 9.26 -2.85 -37.60
N GLN A 15 10.10 -3.77 -38.10
CA GLN A 15 9.78 -4.57 -39.29
C GLN A 15 8.62 -5.53 -39.05
N ALA A 16 8.51 -6.14 -37.87
CA ALA A 16 7.38 -7.00 -37.51
C ALA A 16 6.08 -6.20 -37.33
N ILE A 17 6.15 -4.96 -36.81
CA ILE A 17 5.02 -4.03 -36.76
C ILE A 17 4.68 -3.57 -38.19
N GLN A 18 5.66 -3.31 -39.05
CA GLN A 18 5.42 -2.98 -40.46
C GLN A 18 4.70 -4.14 -41.18
N ILE A 19 5.15 -5.38 -40.98
CA ILE A 19 4.55 -6.58 -41.59
C ILE A 19 3.17 -6.90 -40.98
N GLY A 20 2.98 -6.72 -39.67
CA GLY A 20 1.71 -6.93 -38.98
C GLY A 20 0.66 -5.84 -39.22
N VAL A 21 1.10 -4.59 -39.46
CA VAL A 21 0.21 -3.48 -39.85
C VAL A 21 -0.09 -3.52 -41.36
N SER A 22 0.80 -4.11 -42.18
CA SER A 22 0.53 -4.40 -43.60
C SER A 22 -0.33 -5.66 -43.84
N GLY A 23 -0.63 -6.44 -42.81
CA GLY A 23 -1.52 -7.60 -42.87
C GLY A 23 -3.02 -7.29 -42.73
N LYS A 24 -3.40 -6.00 -42.59
CA LYS A 24 -4.76 -5.55 -42.88
C LYS A 24 -4.84 -5.30 -44.37
N MET A 25 -5.12 -6.34 -45.16
CA MET A 25 -5.45 -6.15 -46.58
C MET A 25 -6.80 -5.44 -46.66
N HIS A 26 -6.80 -4.11 -46.56
CA HIS A 26 -7.86 -3.28 -47.11
C HIS A 26 -7.79 -3.45 -48.64
N CYS A 27 -8.88 -3.87 -49.25
CA CYS A 27 -9.03 -3.79 -50.70
C CYS A 27 -9.09 -2.31 -51.08
N GLU A 28 -7.95 -1.73 -51.45
CA GLU A 28 -7.87 -0.37 -51.96
C GLU A 28 -7.91 -0.43 -53.49
N ALA A 29 -8.97 0.11 -54.09
CA ALA A 29 -8.98 0.54 -55.48
C ALA A 29 -9.23 2.04 -55.49
N ASP A 30 -8.28 2.73 -56.09
CA ASP A 30 -7.93 4.13 -55.90
C ASP A 30 -8.72 5.10 -56.80
N THR A 31 -8.66 6.38 -56.43
CA THR A 31 -8.83 7.58 -57.27
C THR A 31 -10.18 7.88 -57.95
N GLY A 32 -10.69 9.09 -57.65
CA GLY A 32 -11.63 9.77 -58.53
C GLY A 32 -10.96 10.25 -59.82
N THR A 33 -11.66 10.23 -60.95
CA THR A 33 -12.10 11.43 -61.69
C THR A 33 -13.02 11.01 -62.86
N SER A 34 -14.07 11.79 -63.05
CA SER A 34 -14.85 11.96 -64.30
C SER A 34 -15.84 10.88 -64.77
N ARG A 35 -16.98 11.40 -65.22
CA ARG A 35 -18.10 10.69 -65.82
C ARG A 35 -17.74 10.18 -67.22
N LYS A 36 -18.26 8.97 -67.51
CA LYS A 36 -18.56 8.35 -68.81
C LYS A 36 -17.40 7.71 -69.58
N ILE A 37 -17.68 6.46 -70.01
CA ILE A 37 -16.90 5.58 -70.90
C ILE A 37 -15.76 4.92 -70.11
N ILE A 38 -15.88 3.71 -69.56
CA ILE A 38 -16.05 2.44 -70.26
C ILE A 38 -16.83 1.47 -69.33
N LYS A 39 -18.03 1.07 -69.75
CA LYS A 39 -18.54 -0.29 -69.51
C LYS A 39 -17.86 -1.15 -70.56
N LEU A 40 -17.13 -2.19 -70.16
CA LEU A 40 -16.83 -3.43 -70.91
C LEU A 40 -15.58 -4.05 -70.26
N LEU A 41 -15.80 -4.89 -69.24
CA LEU A 41 -15.14 -6.18 -69.00
C LEU A 41 -15.48 -6.65 -67.56
N ASP A 42 -15.94 -7.91 -67.51
CA ASP A 42 -16.20 -8.82 -66.39
C ASP A 42 -17.50 -8.80 -65.56
N PRO A 43 -18.28 -9.92 -65.53
CA PRO A 43 -19.50 -10.07 -64.74
C PRO A 43 -19.34 -10.69 -63.33
N ASN A 44 -18.14 -10.92 -62.80
CA ASN A 44 -17.94 -11.60 -61.50
C ASN A 44 -17.17 -10.76 -60.46
N THR A 45 -17.54 -9.50 -60.28
CA THR A 45 -17.01 -8.64 -59.19
C THR A 45 -17.80 -8.86 -57.90
N LEU A 46 -17.36 -9.82 -57.09
CA LEU A 46 -17.85 -10.05 -55.73
C LEU A 46 -17.52 -8.83 -54.87
N THR A 47 -18.50 -7.95 -54.64
CA THR A 47 -18.37 -6.71 -53.88
C THR A 47 -18.94 -6.94 -52.47
N CYS A 48 -18.10 -6.97 -51.43
CA CYS A 48 -18.55 -7.06 -50.03
C CYS A 48 -19.02 -5.65 -49.54
N PRO A 49 -20.19 -5.52 -48.87
CA PRO A 49 -20.84 -4.22 -48.61
C PRO A 49 -20.27 -3.47 -47.39
N PRO A 50 -20.30 -2.12 -47.37
CA PRO A 50 -20.08 -1.37 -46.14
C PRO A 50 -21.35 -0.65 -45.65
N LEU A 51 -21.31 -0.38 -44.35
CA LEU A 51 -22.16 0.50 -43.53
C LEU A 51 -23.46 -0.13 -43.01
N ILE A 52 -23.40 -0.46 -41.72
CA ILE A 52 -24.46 -0.97 -40.83
C ILE A 52 -24.63 -2.49 -40.89
N ASP A 53 -23.58 -3.22 -40.53
CA ASP A 53 -23.72 -4.49 -39.80
C ASP A 53 -22.38 -4.82 -39.12
N ASP A 54 -22.44 -5.00 -37.79
CA ASP A 54 -21.37 -5.60 -36.99
C ASP A 54 -21.30 -7.08 -37.35
N ASP A 55 -20.24 -7.50 -38.04
CA ASP A 55 -19.60 -8.81 -37.94
C ASP A 55 -18.34 -8.80 -38.84
N GLU A 56 -17.15 -8.83 -38.23
CA GLU A 56 -15.85 -8.71 -38.92
C GLU A 56 -15.63 -9.84 -39.96
N ARG A 57 -15.76 -9.51 -41.24
CA ARG A 57 -15.49 -10.42 -42.37
C ARG A 57 -14.13 -10.14 -43.02
N TYR A 58 -13.31 -11.18 -43.15
CA TYR A 58 -11.96 -11.21 -43.72
C TYR A 58 -12.00 -11.81 -45.13
N CYS A 59 -10.97 -11.57 -45.97
CA CYS A 59 -10.88 -12.16 -47.31
C CYS A 59 -10.03 -13.44 -47.26
N CYS A 60 -10.67 -14.59 -47.44
CA CYS A 60 -10.00 -15.89 -47.51
C CYS A 60 -9.83 -16.35 -48.97
N ILE A 61 -8.78 -17.14 -49.21
CA ILE A 61 -8.50 -17.74 -50.53
C ILE A 61 -8.80 -19.22 -50.43
N ARG A 62 -9.68 -19.73 -51.30
CA ARG A 62 -9.87 -21.18 -51.43
C ARG A 62 -8.87 -21.70 -52.49
N PRO A 63 -7.82 -22.45 -52.10
CA PRO A 63 -6.91 -23.05 -53.06
C PRO A 63 -7.66 -24.15 -53.81
N SER A 64 -7.91 -23.94 -55.11
CA SER A 64 -8.36 -24.99 -56.03
C SER A 64 -7.27 -25.20 -57.08
N GLU A 65 -7.13 -26.43 -57.59
CA GLU A 65 -6.01 -26.82 -58.48
C GLU A 65 -5.98 -26.12 -59.84
N SER A 66 -6.96 -25.28 -60.19
CA SER A 66 -6.96 -24.57 -61.50
C SER A 66 -7.09 -23.06 -61.41
N TYR A 67 -7.81 -22.49 -60.43
CA TYR A 67 -7.85 -21.03 -60.21
C TYR A 67 -8.16 -20.71 -58.73
N PRO A 68 -7.41 -19.80 -58.07
CA PRO A 68 -7.73 -19.37 -56.70
C PRO A 68 -9.00 -18.51 -56.70
N SER A 69 -9.96 -18.84 -55.83
CA SER A 69 -11.20 -18.06 -55.65
C SER A 69 -11.18 -17.35 -54.29
N TYR A 70 -11.61 -16.09 -54.28
CA TYR A 70 -11.66 -15.24 -53.09
C TYR A 70 -13.08 -15.25 -52.50
N TYR A 71 -13.21 -15.38 -51.18
CA TYR A 71 -14.49 -15.33 -50.47
C TYR A 71 -14.36 -14.61 -49.12
N CYS A 72 -15.47 -14.04 -48.64
CA CYS A 72 -15.54 -13.38 -47.33
C CYS A 72 -15.71 -14.49 -46.24
N CYS A 73 -14.79 -14.58 -45.28
CA CYS A 73 -14.73 -15.55 -44.16
C CYS A 73 -14.69 -14.84 -42.79
N ASP A 74 -14.89 -15.55 -41.68
CA ASP A 74 -14.79 -14.96 -40.34
C ASP A 74 -13.33 -14.89 -39.82
N ALA A 75 -13.13 -14.22 -38.67
CA ALA A 75 -11.82 -14.07 -38.05
C ALA A 75 -11.16 -15.42 -37.70
N GLN A 76 -11.96 -16.43 -37.36
CA GLN A 76 -11.45 -17.72 -36.90
C GLN A 76 -10.96 -18.55 -38.10
N GLU A 77 -11.73 -18.60 -39.17
CA GLU A 77 -11.39 -19.29 -40.43
C GLU A 77 -10.17 -18.63 -41.11
N TYR A 78 -10.05 -17.30 -41.05
CA TYR A 78 -8.88 -16.58 -41.55
C TYR A 78 -7.60 -16.96 -40.80
N VAL A 79 -7.64 -17.05 -39.46
CA VAL A 79 -6.47 -17.41 -38.65
C VAL A 79 -6.04 -18.86 -38.88
N GLU A 80 -6.99 -19.77 -39.10
CA GLU A 80 -6.71 -21.18 -39.41
C GLU A 80 -6.06 -21.35 -40.80
N GLN A 81 -6.57 -20.66 -41.83
CA GLN A 81 -6.02 -20.78 -43.20
C GLN A 81 -4.68 -20.08 -43.39
N THR A 82 -4.47 -18.94 -42.74
CA THR A 82 -3.24 -18.13 -42.92
C THR A 82 -2.07 -18.61 -42.06
N GLY A 83 -2.30 -19.49 -41.09
CA GLY A 83 -1.26 -19.99 -40.17
C GLY A 83 -0.70 -18.91 -39.23
N ILE A 84 -1.30 -17.72 -39.18
CA ILE A 84 -0.84 -16.57 -38.40
C ILE A 84 -0.82 -16.90 -36.90
N GLY A 85 -1.78 -17.69 -36.42
CA GLY A 85 -1.83 -18.14 -35.03
C GLY A 85 -0.58 -18.94 -34.63
N PHE A 86 -0.11 -19.84 -35.50
CA PHE A 86 1.10 -20.63 -35.24
C PHE A 86 2.36 -19.75 -35.23
N MET A 87 2.45 -18.79 -36.15
CA MET A 87 3.58 -17.85 -36.22
C MET A 87 3.67 -16.95 -34.98
N LEU A 88 2.52 -16.50 -34.45
CA LEU A 88 2.47 -15.71 -33.23
C LEU A 88 2.91 -16.53 -32.00
N CYS A 89 2.43 -17.77 -31.89
CA CYS A 89 2.84 -18.67 -30.80
C CYS A 89 4.35 -18.98 -30.83
N LEU A 90 4.92 -19.22 -32.01
CA LEU A 90 6.36 -19.44 -32.18
C LEU A 90 7.18 -18.21 -31.78
N LEU A 91 6.73 -17.01 -32.17
CA LEU A 91 7.42 -15.76 -31.83
C LEU A 91 7.39 -15.49 -30.33
N ILE A 92 6.26 -15.73 -29.66
CA ILE A 92 6.16 -15.62 -28.20
C ILE A 92 7.08 -16.63 -27.52
N ALA A 93 7.11 -17.89 -27.98
CA ALA A 93 7.99 -18.91 -27.42
C ALA A 93 9.49 -18.53 -27.54
N LEU A 94 9.90 -17.97 -28.68
CA LEU A 94 11.27 -17.49 -28.89
C LEU A 94 11.63 -16.30 -27.99
N LEU A 95 10.70 -15.36 -27.77
CA LEU A 95 10.90 -14.23 -26.85
C LEU A 95 11.06 -14.70 -25.40
N VAL A 96 10.22 -15.66 -24.96
CA VAL A 96 10.32 -16.24 -23.63
C VAL A 96 11.64 -16.98 -23.45
N ALA A 97 12.05 -17.79 -24.45
CA ALA A 97 13.34 -18.48 -24.41
C ALA A 97 14.53 -17.51 -24.36
N ALA A 98 14.49 -16.41 -25.14
CA ALA A 98 15.52 -15.37 -25.10
C ALA A 98 15.58 -14.65 -23.74
N MET A 99 14.43 -14.37 -23.12
CA MET A 99 14.36 -13.81 -21.78
C MET A 99 14.97 -14.75 -20.74
N ILE A 100 14.63 -16.04 -20.78
CA ILE A 100 15.19 -17.04 -19.87
C ILE A 100 16.71 -17.14 -20.05
N MET A 101 17.19 -17.21 -21.29
CA MET A 101 18.63 -17.23 -21.60
C MET A 101 19.33 -15.97 -21.10
N CYS A 102 18.71 -14.79 -21.23
CA CYS A 102 19.25 -13.55 -20.70
C CYS A 102 19.31 -13.57 -19.16
N CYS A 103 18.29 -14.08 -18.49
CA CYS A 103 18.26 -14.23 -17.03
C CYS A 103 19.33 -15.20 -16.53
N VAL A 104 19.51 -16.35 -17.18
CA VAL A 104 20.54 -17.34 -16.84
C VAL A 104 21.94 -16.77 -17.07
N CYS A 105 22.19 -16.12 -18.22
CA CYS A 105 23.45 -15.44 -18.49
C CYS A 105 23.74 -14.28 -17.52
N CYS A 106 22.71 -13.58 -17.04
CA CYS A 106 22.85 -12.51 -16.05
C CYS A 106 23.18 -13.03 -14.64
N LEU A 107 22.76 -14.24 -14.29
CA LEU A 107 23.07 -14.88 -13.00
C LEU A 107 24.51 -15.43 -12.94
N CYS A 108 25.11 -15.74 -14.09
CA CYS A 108 26.43 -16.38 -14.18
C CYS A 108 27.59 -15.44 -14.55
N CYS A 109 27.38 -14.14 -14.76
CA CYS A 109 28.42 -13.23 -15.24
C CYS A 109 28.97 -12.29 -14.11
N PRO A 110 30.27 -12.37 -13.77
CA PRO A 110 30.92 -11.47 -12.77
C PRO A 110 30.91 -9.99 -13.15
N CYS A 111 30.66 -9.68 -14.43
CA CYS A 111 30.74 -8.34 -15.00
C CYS A 111 29.40 -7.58 -14.96
N CYS A 112 28.33 -8.19 -14.45
CA CYS A 112 26.99 -7.62 -14.51
C CYS A 112 26.76 -6.55 -13.42
N CYS A 113 26.13 -5.42 -13.78
CA CYS A 113 25.83 -4.33 -12.84
C CYS A 113 24.97 -4.77 -11.66
N TRP A 114 24.18 -5.84 -11.79
CA TRP A 114 23.40 -6.43 -10.69
C TRP A 114 24.26 -7.23 -9.71
N TYR A 115 25.27 -7.97 -10.18
CA TYR A 115 26.28 -8.61 -9.31
C TYR A 115 27.11 -7.55 -8.58
N LYS A 116 27.51 -6.49 -9.28
CA LYS A 116 28.26 -5.36 -8.68
C LYS A 116 27.43 -4.58 -7.67
N ARG A 117 26.10 -4.47 -7.85
CA ARG A 117 25.18 -3.85 -6.88
C ARG A 117 24.91 -4.75 -5.66
N ARG A 118 24.90 -6.08 -5.85
CA ARG A 118 24.75 -7.06 -4.75
C ARG A 118 25.99 -7.14 -3.84
N ASN A 119 27.17 -6.83 -4.36
CA ASN A 119 28.44 -6.88 -3.62
C ASN A 119 29.01 -5.50 -3.23
N GLN A 120 28.30 -4.40 -3.47
CA GLN A 120 28.62 -3.09 -2.90
C GLN A 120 28.22 -3.06 -1.41
N GLY A 121 28.99 -3.74 -0.57
CA GLY A 121 28.77 -3.80 0.88
C GLY A 121 29.60 -4.84 1.63
N ALA A 122 30.19 -5.82 0.94
CA ALA A 122 31.09 -6.79 1.57
C ALA A 122 32.53 -6.25 1.56
N VAL A 123 32.92 -5.54 2.62
CA VAL A 123 34.34 -5.39 2.97
C VAL A 123 34.77 -6.72 3.59
N TYR A 124 35.46 -7.57 2.83
CA TYR A 124 36.24 -8.63 3.43
C TYR A 124 37.41 -7.97 4.15
N ASN A 125 37.34 -7.87 5.48
CA ASN A 125 38.53 -7.60 6.28
C ASN A 125 39.47 -8.80 6.16
N THR A 126 40.40 -8.72 5.21
CA THR A 126 41.68 -9.42 5.35
C THR A 126 42.37 -8.82 6.57
N VAL A 127 42.46 -9.62 7.63
CA VAL A 127 43.29 -9.33 8.80
C VAL A 127 44.74 -9.27 8.31
N VAL A 128 45.23 -8.07 8.01
CA VAL A 128 46.66 -7.82 7.86
C VAL A 128 47.24 -7.76 9.27
N GLY A 129 48.06 -8.75 9.59
CA GLY A 129 48.73 -8.86 10.88
C GLY A 129 49.51 -7.59 11.21
N VAL A 130 49.38 -7.16 12.47
CA VAL A 130 50.17 -6.09 13.07
C VAL A 130 51.65 -6.49 13.05
N PRO A 131 52.58 -5.67 12.54
CA PRO A 131 54.01 -5.92 12.74
C PRO A 131 54.34 -5.74 14.23
N GLN A 132 54.81 -6.82 14.87
CA GLN A 132 55.38 -6.75 16.22
C GLN A 132 56.63 -5.86 16.21
N ALA A 133 56.62 -4.83 17.06
CA ALA A 133 57.81 -4.07 17.39
C ALA A 133 58.80 -4.96 18.16
N ALA A 134 60.06 -4.96 17.73
CA ALA A 134 61.15 -5.71 18.34
C ALA A 134 61.43 -5.20 19.76
N ALA A 135 61.42 -6.11 20.74
CA ALA A 135 61.93 -5.86 22.09
C ALA A 135 63.47 -5.96 22.11
N PRO A 136 64.17 -5.17 22.94
CA PRO A 136 65.64 -5.21 23.04
C PRO A 136 66.13 -6.44 23.83
N PRO A 137 67.39 -6.89 23.61
CA PRO A 137 67.90 -8.12 24.20
C PRO A 137 68.31 -7.93 25.67
N VAL A 138 67.97 -8.90 26.51
CA VAL A 138 68.43 -9.02 27.90
C VAL A 138 69.45 -10.18 27.99
N PRO A 139 70.51 -10.10 28.83
CA PRO A 139 71.69 -10.97 28.73
C PRO A 139 71.48 -12.38 29.30
N LEU A 140 72.23 -13.34 28.74
CA LEU A 140 72.39 -14.71 29.23
C LEU A 140 72.92 -14.75 30.67
N HIS A 141 72.28 -15.55 31.52
CA HIS A 141 72.87 -16.13 32.73
C HIS A 141 72.58 -17.63 32.83
N ALA A 142 73.57 -18.34 33.36
CA ALA A 142 73.79 -19.79 33.36
C ALA A 142 72.86 -20.57 34.35
N PRO A 143 72.83 -21.93 34.28
CA PRO A 143 71.78 -22.74 34.89
C PRO A 143 72.17 -23.23 36.29
N GLN A 144 71.23 -23.22 37.26
CA GLN A 144 71.33 -24.05 38.46
C GLN A 144 69.97 -24.58 38.95
N SER A 145 69.95 -25.91 39.04
CA SER A 145 69.34 -26.83 40.03
C SER A 145 67.89 -26.63 40.49
N GLY A 146 67.13 -27.71 40.32
CA GLY A 146 65.71 -27.80 40.62
C GLY A 146 65.30 -27.76 42.09
N VAL A 147 64.00 -27.57 42.26
CA VAL A 147 63.21 -28.21 43.32
C VAL A 147 61.86 -28.60 42.70
N PHE A 148 61.55 -29.90 42.77
CA PHE A 148 60.24 -30.47 42.47
C PHE A 148 59.22 -29.97 43.51
N GLN A 149 58.11 -29.39 43.06
CA GLN A 149 56.86 -29.44 43.82
C GLN A 149 55.70 -29.89 42.94
N GLN A 150 54.97 -30.84 43.50
CA GLN A 150 53.97 -31.70 42.88
C GLN A 150 52.74 -30.91 42.42
N GLN A 151 52.33 -31.15 41.18
CA GLN A 151 50.98 -30.84 40.71
C GLN A 151 49.97 -31.77 41.41
N GLN A 152 48.96 -31.21 42.05
CA GLN A 152 47.78 -31.97 42.47
C GLN A 152 46.84 -32.21 41.27
N PRO A 153 46.12 -33.34 41.24
CA PRO A 153 45.33 -33.76 40.09
C PRO A 153 44.01 -32.98 39.96
N TYR A 154 43.65 -32.64 38.73
CA TYR A 154 42.31 -32.19 38.37
C TYR A 154 41.26 -33.26 38.73
N PRO A 155 40.11 -32.90 39.32
CA PRO A 155 39.02 -33.86 39.50
C PRO A 155 38.38 -34.20 38.14
N ILE A 156 38.45 -35.48 37.77
CA ILE A 156 37.66 -36.09 36.71
C ILE A 156 36.23 -36.26 37.24
N TYR A 157 35.26 -35.56 36.65
CA TYR A 157 33.85 -35.83 36.90
C TYR A 157 33.35 -36.94 35.97
N PRO A 158 32.60 -37.94 36.48
CA PRO A 158 31.97 -38.97 35.65
C PRO A 158 30.77 -38.39 34.86
N PRO A 159 30.36 -39.02 33.75
CA PRO A 159 29.20 -38.56 32.98
C PRO A 159 27.93 -38.79 33.81
N GLN A 160 27.30 -37.70 34.26
CA GLN A 160 25.99 -37.77 34.91
C GLN A 160 24.88 -37.82 33.86
N GLY A 161 24.02 -38.82 34.03
CA GLY A 161 22.84 -39.07 33.22
C GLY A 161 21.76 -37.98 33.37
N TYR A 162 20.80 -38.09 32.45
CA TYR A 162 19.58 -37.30 32.33
C TYR A 162 18.93 -36.90 33.68
N PRO A 163 18.53 -35.63 33.86
CA PRO A 163 17.81 -35.24 35.07
C PRO A 163 16.38 -35.79 35.08
N GLN A 164 16.06 -36.39 36.23
CA GLN A 164 14.74 -36.82 36.68
C GLN A 164 13.81 -35.65 36.99
N GLN A 165 12.53 -36.01 37.07
CA GLN A 165 11.30 -35.23 37.07
C GLN A 165 11.16 -34.16 38.17
N TYR A 166 10.49 -33.05 37.82
CA TYR A 166 9.94 -32.07 38.76
C TYR A 166 8.73 -32.65 39.53
N PRO A 167 8.53 -32.31 40.82
CA PRO A 167 7.38 -32.77 41.58
C PRO A 167 6.06 -32.11 41.12
N MET A 168 5.07 -32.96 40.85
CA MET A 168 3.69 -32.61 40.50
C MET A 168 2.90 -32.14 41.73
N LEU A 169 2.12 -31.07 41.56
CA LEU A 169 1.04 -30.65 42.46
C LEU A 169 -0.18 -31.58 42.32
N PRO A 170 -0.94 -31.86 43.39
CA PRO A 170 -1.93 -32.93 43.40
C PRO A 170 -3.21 -32.61 42.63
N GLN A 171 -3.60 -33.51 41.73
CA GLN A 171 -4.91 -33.55 41.07
C GLN A 171 -5.92 -34.24 41.99
N GLN A 172 -7.03 -33.55 42.30
CA GLN A 172 -8.22 -34.17 42.87
C GLN A 172 -9.03 -34.83 41.75
N SER A 173 -9.29 -36.13 41.90
CA SER A 173 -10.07 -36.95 41.00
C SER A 173 -11.57 -36.77 41.22
N VAL A 174 -12.28 -36.47 40.14
CA VAL A 174 -13.74 -36.54 40.04
C VAL A 174 -14.12 -37.98 39.68
N PRO A 175 -15.04 -38.67 40.39
CA PRO A 175 -15.46 -40.01 40.03
C PRO A 175 -16.37 -40.03 38.79
N LEU A 176 -16.08 -40.94 37.86
CA LEU A 176 -16.95 -41.36 36.76
C LEU A 176 -18.14 -42.17 37.32
N LEU A 177 -19.37 -41.77 36.99
CA LEU A 177 -20.57 -42.60 37.12
C LEU A 177 -21.01 -43.09 35.73
N ASN A 178 -21.27 -44.40 35.60
CA ASN A 178 -21.95 -45.04 34.48
C ASN A 178 -22.83 -46.18 35.07
N PRO A 179 -23.81 -46.75 34.35
CA PRO A 179 -25.12 -46.18 34.10
C PRO A 179 -26.22 -47.21 34.48
N GLN A 180 -26.61 -47.30 35.74
CA GLN A 180 -27.82 -48.03 36.16
C GLN A 180 -28.36 -47.33 37.39
N ASP A 181 -29.47 -46.62 37.23
CA ASP A 181 -30.58 -46.50 38.19
C ASP A 181 -31.49 -45.36 37.75
N GLY A 182 -32.71 -45.75 37.39
CA GLY A 182 -33.73 -44.85 36.88
C GLY A 182 -34.29 -43.93 37.96
N TYR A 183 -34.72 -42.76 37.53
CA TYR A 183 -35.64 -41.94 38.30
C TYR A 183 -36.77 -41.44 37.41
N ALA A 184 -37.97 -41.91 37.72
CA ALA A 184 -39.24 -41.24 37.44
C ALA A 184 -39.66 -40.45 38.71
N PRO A 185 -40.74 -39.67 38.68
CA PRO A 185 -40.76 -38.27 38.24
C PRO A 185 -41.22 -37.32 39.38
N ALA A 186 -40.96 -36.02 39.24
CA ALA A 186 -41.66 -34.99 40.00
C ALA A 186 -42.38 -34.02 39.04
N VAL A 187 -43.70 -33.96 39.19
CA VAL A 187 -44.70 -33.18 38.44
C VAL A 187 -45.04 -31.90 39.25
N PRO A 188 -45.55 -30.81 38.61
CA PRO A 188 -45.18 -29.42 38.88
C PRO A 188 -46.29 -28.61 39.59
N PRO A 189 -46.22 -27.27 39.52
CA PRO A 189 -47.42 -26.53 39.15
C PRO A 189 -47.25 -25.60 37.94
N HIS A 190 -48.35 -25.53 37.19
CA HIS A 190 -48.75 -24.68 36.06
C HIS A 190 -48.37 -23.19 36.22
N GLY A 191 -48.24 -22.36 35.18
CA GLY A 191 -48.46 -22.52 33.74
C GLY A 191 -48.33 -21.13 33.10
N ASN A 192 -47.82 -21.07 31.87
CA ASN A 192 -48.17 -20.02 30.90
C ASN A 192 -47.77 -20.49 29.50
N GLN A 193 -48.73 -20.39 28.59
CA GLN A 193 -48.75 -20.96 27.25
C GLN A 193 -47.81 -20.20 26.30
N TYR A 194 -46.98 -20.93 25.58
CA TYR A 194 -46.34 -20.43 24.35
C TYR A 194 -47.32 -20.61 23.17
N PRO A 195 -47.43 -19.63 22.25
CA PRO A 195 -48.26 -19.76 21.05
C PRO A 195 -47.66 -20.74 20.03
N PRO A 196 -48.49 -21.34 19.15
CA PRO A 196 -48.08 -22.43 18.28
C PRO A 196 -47.25 -21.97 17.07
N ALA A 197 -46.41 -22.90 16.60
CA ALA A 197 -45.58 -22.79 15.41
C ALA A 197 -46.41 -22.49 14.15
N VAL A 198 -45.99 -21.48 13.38
CA VAL A 198 -46.56 -21.10 12.09
C VAL A 198 -45.83 -21.87 10.97
N PRO A 199 -46.53 -22.53 10.04
CA PRO A 199 -45.93 -23.23 8.89
C PRO A 199 -45.35 -22.25 7.86
N PRO A 200 -44.42 -22.69 6.98
CA PRO A 200 -43.71 -21.79 6.08
C PRO A 200 -44.64 -21.23 5.01
N HIS A 201 -44.86 -19.92 5.03
CA HIS A 201 -45.48 -19.21 3.93
C HIS A 201 -44.53 -19.15 2.73
N ALA A 202 -44.99 -19.72 1.63
CA ALA A 202 -44.41 -19.58 0.30
C ALA A 202 -44.31 -18.08 -0.06
N GLN A 203 -43.11 -17.63 -0.41
CA GLN A 203 -42.93 -16.32 -1.03
C GLN A 203 -43.32 -16.39 -2.51
N PRO A 204 -44.13 -15.45 -3.04
CA PRO A 204 -44.37 -15.36 -4.47
C PRO A 204 -43.11 -14.87 -5.20
N MET A 205 -42.80 -15.49 -6.33
CA MET A 205 -41.74 -15.07 -7.25
C MET A 205 -41.96 -13.63 -7.74
N PRO A 206 -40.90 -12.85 -7.98
CA PRO A 206 -41.05 -11.53 -8.62
C PRO A 206 -41.47 -11.68 -10.10
N PRO A 207 -42.31 -10.78 -10.62
CA PRO A 207 -42.77 -10.82 -12.01
C PRO A 207 -41.64 -10.43 -12.99
N PRO A 208 -41.75 -10.86 -14.27
CA PRO A 208 -40.75 -10.60 -15.29
C PRO A 208 -40.73 -9.12 -15.70
N TYR A 209 -39.53 -8.68 -16.04
CA TYR A 209 -39.18 -7.38 -16.62
C TYR A 209 -40.17 -6.95 -17.72
N SER A 210 -40.75 -5.77 -17.59
CA SER A 210 -41.45 -5.07 -18.67
C SER A 210 -40.62 -3.87 -19.11
N GLU A 211 -40.26 -3.85 -20.38
CA GLU A 211 -39.72 -2.71 -21.12
C GLU A 211 -40.70 -1.55 -21.09
N GLU A 212 -40.24 -0.33 -20.77
CA GLU A 212 -40.87 0.88 -21.30
C GLU A 212 -39.88 2.06 -21.41
N LYS A 213 -39.52 2.30 -22.68
CA LYS A 213 -39.42 3.56 -23.41
C LYS A 213 -38.78 4.80 -22.78
N ASP A 214 -37.72 5.21 -23.47
CA ASP A 214 -37.12 6.54 -23.56
C ASP A 214 -38.10 7.72 -23.49
N THR A 215 -37.71 8.74 -22.71
CA THR A 215 -37.69 10.14 -23.18
C THR A 215 -36.65 10.96 -22.41
N SER A 216 -35.53 11.23 -23.09
CA SER A 216 -34.82 12.52 -23.30
C SER A 216 -34.65 13.59 -22.20
N TYR A 217 -33.47 14.22 -22.26
CA TYR A 217 -33.00 15.52 -21.70
C TYR A 217 -32.36 15.44 -20.29
N SER A 218 -31.10 15.76 -20.02
CA SER A 218 -30.03 16.46 -20.75
C SER A 218 -28.67 16.01 -20.17
N ARG A 219 -27.77 15.50 -21.03
CA ARG A 219 -26.34 15.36 -20.75
C ARG A 219 -25.60 16.44 -21.53
N GLN A 220 -24.82 17.27 -20.84
CA GLN A 220 -23.66 18.01 -21.33
C GLN A 220 -22.95 18.53 -20.06
N ALA A 221 -21.69 18.21 -19.80
CA ALA A 221 -20.55 18.77 -20.53
C ALA A 221 -19.34 17.81 -20.61
N PRO A 222 -18.44 18.03 -21.60
CA PRO A 222 -17.55 16.99 -22.12
C PRO A 222 -16.10 17.12 -21.65
N LEU A 223 -15.43 15.97 -21.63
CA LEU A 223 -13.99 15.80 -21.67
C LEU A 223 -13.43 16.50 -22.93
N ARG A 224 -13.01 17.75 -22.79
CA ARG A 224 -12.10 18.40 -23.73
C ARG A 224 -10.68 18.17 -23.23
N ASN A 225 -9.92 17.33 -23.95
CA ASN A 225 -8.47 17.47 -24.20
C ASN A 225 -7.88 16.27 -24.99
N ILE A 226 -8.51 15.82 -26.08
CA ILE A 226 -7.83 14.96 -27.10
C ILE A 226 -8.35 15.28 -28.53
N VAL A 227 -8.61 16.55 -28.85
CA VAL A 227 -8.87 16.96 -30.24
C VAL A 227 -8.22 18.31 -30.53
N GLN A 228 -6.89 18.36 -30.53
CA GLN A 228 -6.17 19.49 -31.11
C GLN A 228 -4.77 19.14 -31.66
N LEU A 229 -4.58 17.90 -32.14
CA LEU A 229 -3.36 17.48 -32.83
C LEU A 229 -3.61 16.76 -34.17
N ARG A 230 -4.73 17.04 -34.85
CA ARG A 230 -5.04 16.48 -36.19
C ARG A 230 -5.42 17.51 -37.26
N LYS A 231 -4.90 18.74 -37.18
CA LYS A 231 -5.04 19.76 -38.24
C LYS A 231 -3.71 20.46 -38.58
N LEU A 232 -2.61 19.71 -38.71
CA LEU A 232 -1.33 20.24 -39.19
C LEU A 232 -0.53 19.28 -40.10
N SER A 233 -1.17 18.33 -40.79
CA SER A 233 -0.45 17.36 -41.63
C SER A 233 -0.74 17.43 -43.13
N ASN A 234 -1.37 18.49 -43.64
CA ASN A 234 -1.59 18.66 -45.09
C ASN A 234 -1.07 20.00 -45.59
N LEU A 235 0.25 20.12 -45.76
CA LEU A 235 0.93 21.09 -46.65
C LEU A 235 2.31 20.50 -47.02
N PRO A 236 2.68 20.40 -48.31
CA PRO A 236 3.95 19.82 -48.71
C PRO A 236 5.08 20.87 -48.69
N GLY A 237 6.23 20.50 -48.11
CA GLY A 237 7.51 21.18 -48.32
C GLY A 237 7.93 22.22 -47.27
N ALA A 238 8.56 21.79 -46.17
CA ALA A 238 9.60 22.51 -45.43
C ALA A 238 10.23 21.59 -44.37
N SER A 239 11.51 21.81 -44.04
CA SER A 239 12.40 20.89 -43.31
C SER A 239 12.02 20.57 -41.85
N LEU A 240 12.43 19.37 -41.44
CA LEU A 240 12.13 18.68 -40.17
C LEU A 240 12.92 19.20 -38.94
N ALA A 241 13.32 20.48 -38.91
CA ALA A 241 14.18 21.03 -37.86
C ALA A 241 13.57 22.21 -37.06
N SER A 242 12.33 22.61 -37.30
CA SER A 242 11.70 23.68 -36.52
C SER A 242 10.20 23.47 -36.38
N ARG A 243 9.76 22.72 -35.36
CA ARG A 243 8.38 22.77 -34.77
C ARG A 243 8.17 21.71 -33.68
N ILE A 244 8.94 21.82 -32.59
CA ILE A 244 8.47 21.39 -31.26
C ILE A 244 8.65 22.59 -30.34
N THR A 245 7.83 23.61 -30.51
CA THR A 245 7.52 24.51 -29.40
C THR A 245 6.64 23.71 -28.46
N ARG A 246 7.21 23.25 -27.35
CA ARG A 246 6.42 22.84 -26.19
C ARG A 246 5.49 24.02 -25.89
N VAL A 247 4.19 23.81 -26.01
CA VAL A 247 3.24 24.65 -25.30
C VAL A 247 3.49 24.31 -23.84
N GLU A 248 4.34 25.09 -23.18
CA GLU A 248 4.32 25.15 -21.72
C GLU A 248 2.92 25.65 -21.38
N GLU A 249 2.01 24.74 -21.00
CA GLU A 249 0.77 25.15 -20.35
C GLU A 249 1.20 25.96 -19.13
N GLU A 250 0.85 27.26 -19.11
CA GLU A 250 1.09 28.10 -17.94
C GLU A 250 0.52 27.39 -16.70
N PRO A 251 1.29 27.25 -15.61
CA PRO A 251 0.82 26.57 -14.42
C PRO A 251 -0.44 27.28 -13.93
N LYS A 252 -1.54 26.52 -13.85
CA LYS A 252 -2.82 27.03 -13.35
C LYS A 252 -2.59 27.67 -11.97
N PRO A 253 -3.15 28.86 -11.69
CA PRO A 253 -2.92 29.54 -10.42
C PRO A 253 -3.35 28.63 -9.26
N LEU A 254 -2.50 28.58 -8.22
CA LEU A 254 -2.77 27.81 -7.01
C LEU A 254 -4.04 28.33 -6.35
N THR A 255 -4.87 27.42 -5.86
CA THR A 255 -6.10 27.76 -5.15
C THR A 255 -5.77 28.17 -3.72
N GLU A 256 -6.67 28.92 -3.08
CA GLU A 256 -6.47 29.40 -1.70
C GLU A 256 -6.15 28.26 -0.74
N LYS A 257 -6.89 27.13 -0.86
CA LYS A 257 -6.66 25.90 -0.11
C LYS A 257 -5.23 25.37 -0.30
N GLN A 258 -4.71 25.38 -1.53
CA GLN A 258 -3.35 24.92 -1.83
C GLN A 258 -2.28 25.86 -1.25
N ILE A 259 -2.50 27.17 -1.31
CA ILE A 259 -1.57 28.16 -0.73
C ILE A 259 -1.49 27.98 0.79
N LEU A 260 -2.65 27.82 1.42
CA LEU A 260 -2.80 27.57 2.85
C LEU A 260 -2.15 26.25 3.29
N GLU A 261 -2.31 25.19 2.50
CA GLU A 261 -1.65 23.90 2.70
C GLU A 261 -0.13 24.02 2.56
N GLN A 262 0.36 24.72 1.55
CA GLN A 262 1.79 24.98 1.35
C GLN A 262 2.39 25.77 2.51
N LYS A 263 1.69 26.80 3.02
CA LYS A 263 2.14 27.57 4.19
C LYS A 263 2.33 26.68 5.41
N ARG A 264 1.33 25.87 5.75
CA ARG A 264 1.39 24.93 6.87
C ARG A 264 2.54 23.93 6.73
N ASN A 265 2.67 23.33 5.55
CA ASN A 265 3.76 22.38 5.28
C ASN A 265 5.14 23.06 5.30
N GLY A 266 5.22 24.33 4.89
CA GLY A 266 6.41 25.15 4.99
C GLY A 266 6.86 25.34 6.44
N ILE A 267 5.93 25.70 7.34
CA ILE A 267 6.22 25.84 8.78
C ILE A 267 6.67 24.50 9.38
N PHE A 268 5.94 23.41 9.10
CA PHE A 268 6.32 22.07 9.57
C PHE A 268 7.74 21.68 9.11
N THR A 269 8.06 21.91 7.84
CA THR A 269 9.37 21.58 7.27
C THR A 269 10.48 22.45 7.84
N ALA A 270 10.22 23.75 8.02
CA ALA A 270 11.16 24.69 8.63
C ALA A 270 11.47 24.30 10.08
N GLU A 271 10.47 23.91 10.86
CA GLU A 271 10.64 23.47 12.24
C GLU A 271 11.38 22.13 12.33
N GLN A 272 11.02 21.16 11.48
CA GLN A 272 11.76 19.90 11.39
C GLN A 272 13.24 20.13 11.02
N LYS A 273 13.52 21.06 10.11
CA LYS A 273 14.87 21.46 9.75
C LYS A 273 15.59 22.11 10.93
N ARG A 274 14.95 23.05 11.65
CA ARG A 274 15.50 23.67 12.87
C ARG A 274 15.90 22.63 13.90
N GLN A 275 15.02 21.66 14.19
CA GLN A 275 15.31 20.59 15.14
C GLN A 275 16.48 19.69 14.69
N ARG A 276 16.58 19.41 13.39
CA ARG A 276 17.71 18.64 12.83
C ARG A 276 19.02 19.41 12.89
N GLU A 277 19.02 20.70 12.62
CA GLU A 277 20.22 21.56 12.68
C GLU A 277 20.66 21.84 14.12
N ALA A 278 19.75 21.75 15.09
CA ALA A 278 20.06 21.81 16.51
C ALA A 278 20.80 20.55 17.00
N VAL A 279 20.79 19.45 16.23
CA VAL A 279 21.64 18.29 16.49
C VAL A 279 23.07 18.70 16.17
N GLY A 280 23.83 19.06 17.22
CA GLY A 280 25.20 19.55 17.10
C GLY A 280 26.19 18.49 16.63
N ARG A 281 27.25 18.25 17.41
CA ARG A 281 28.24 17.25 17.05
C ARG A 281 27.63 15.84 17.08
N ILE A 282 27.92 15.03 16.06
CA ILE A 282 27.47 13.63 16.00
C ILE A 282 28.15 12.84 17.12
N GLU A 283 27.32 12.35 18.05
CA GLU A 283 27.69 11.41 19.09
C GLU A 283 27.24 9.99 18.72
N LYS A 284 27.99 8.98 19.16
CA LYS A 284 27.65 7.57 18.97
C LYS A 284 26.90 7.04 20.17
N ILE A 285 25.94 6.15 19.92
CA ILE A 285 25.17 5.42 20.93
C ILE A 285 25.18 3.93 20.63
N GLU A 286 25.12 3.13 21.68
CA GLU A 286 24.97 1.68 21.60
C GLU A 286 23.50 1.29 21.68
N VAL A 287 23.00 0.61 20.65
CA VAL A 287 21.64 0.11 20.56
C VAL A 287 21.69 -1.41 20.67
N GLN A 288 21.20 -1.94 21.79
CA GLN A 288 21.11 -3.38 22.04
C GLN A 288 19.78 -3.91 21.52
N TYR A 289 19.80 -4.59 20.38
CA TYR A 289 18.61 -5.23 19.83
C TYR A 289 18.34 -6.57 20.52
N ARG A 290 17.17 -6.70 21.16
CA ARG A 290 16.72 -7.91 21.88
C ARG A 290 15.53 -8.55 21.16
N GLY A 291 15.76 -9.12 19.99
CA GLY A 291 14.70 -9.71 19.17
C GLY A 291 15.18 -10.76 18.17
N LEU A 292 14.24 -11.25 17.36
CA LEU A 292 14.53 -12.19 16.27
C LEU A 292 14.98 -11.46 15.00
N PRO A 293 15.90 -12.01 14.20
CA PRO A 293 16.41 -13.38 14.25
C PRO A 293 17.56 -13.62 15.23
N GLU A 294 18.32 -12.58 15.58
CA GLU A 294 19.46 -12.66 16.50
C GLU A 294 19.59 -11.37 17.31
N GLU A 295 20.10 -11.49 18.53
CA GLU A 295 20.42 -10.34 19.35
C GLU A 295 21.74 -9.71 18.88
N VAL A 296 21.73 -8.40 18.64
CA VAL A 296 22.89 -7.67 18.11
C VAL A 296 23.05 -6.32 18.80
N THR A 297 24.29 -5.88 18.96
CA THR A 297 24.59 -4.51 19.40
C THR A 297 25.00 -3.68 18.18
N LEU A 298 24.29 -2.58 17.95
CA LEU A 298 24.53 -1.66 16.84
C LEU A 298 25.09 -0.34 17.36
N LEU A 299 26.11 0.20 16.69
CA LEU A 299 26.65 1.52 17.00
C LEU A 299 26.03 2.57 16.07
N MET A 300 25.12 3.38 16.61
CA MET A 300 24.26 4.30 15.86
C MET A 300 24.59 5.76 16.18
N ASN A 301 24.01 6.71 15.43
CA ASN A 301 24.18 8.14 15.68
C ASN A 301 23.07 8.68 16.56
N LYS A 302 23.43 9.30 17.69
CA LYS A 302 22.49 9.95 18.60
C LYS A 302 21.71 11.08 17.92
N ASN A 303 20.41 11.19 18.21
CA ASN A 303 19.47 12.18 17.67
C ASN A 303 19.34 12.20 16.13
N ILE A 304 19.90 11.20 15.44
CA ILE A 304 19.85 11.08 13.97
C ILE A 304 19.30 9.71 13.61
N SER A 305 19.90 8.64 14.14
CA SER A 305 19.53 7.29 13.80
C SER A 305 18.21 6.88 14.42
N THR A 306 17.47 6.04 13.69
CA THR A 306 16.11 5.63 14.03
C THR A 306 15.99 4.12 14.17
N PRO A 307 14.96 3.59 14.86
CA PRO A 307 14.69 2.15 14.87
C PRO A 307 14.57 1.52 13.48
N TYR A 308 14.02 2.26 12.51
CA TYR A 308 13.94 1.83 11.12
C TYR A 308 15.33 1.61 10.49
N GLU A 309 16.29 2.50 10.75
CA GLU A 309 17.66 2.31 10.27
C GLU A 309 18.33 1.11 10.95
N CYS A 310 18.11 0.93 12.26
CA CYS A 310 18.59 -0.25 12.98
C CYS A 310 18.04 -1.54 12.34
N ALA A 311 16.73 -1.58 12.05
CA ALA A 311 16.09 -2.69 11.38
C ALA A 311 16.70 -2.97 10.00
N ARG A 312 16.97 -1.91 9.22
CA ARG A 312 17.59 -2.02 7.89
C ARG A 312 19.02 -2.55 7.91
N HIS A 313 19.79 -2.27 8.97
CA HIS A 313 21.14 -2.84 9.13
C HIS A 313 21.10 -4.36 9.32
N MET A 314 20.03 -4.89 9.90
CA MET A 314 19.84 -6.33 10.10
C MET A 314 19.22 -7.01 8.87
N SER A 315 18.06 -6.55 8.41
CA SER A 315 17.47 -7.01 7.15
C SER A 315 16.40 -6.06 6.61
N GLU A 316 16.23 -6.07 5.29
CA GLU A 316 15.16 -5.32 4.62
C GLU A 316 13.77 -5.84 5.01
N ASN A 317 13.63 -7.15 5.21
CA ASN A 317 12.36 -7.75 5.62
C ASN A 317 11.94 -7.26 7.01
N LEU A 318 12.86 -7.28 7.98
CA LEU A 318 12.60 -6.80 9.34
C LEU A 318 12.19 -5.32 9.33
N ALA A 319 12.87 -4.47 8.55
CA ALA A 319 12.47 -3.07 8.38
C ALA A 319 11.06 -2.91 7.78
N GLY A 320 10.71 -3.74 6.79
CA GLY A 320 9.40 -3.69 6.12
C GLY A 320 8.25 -4.30 6.93
N THR A 321 8.52 -5.19 7.90
CA THR A 321 7.47 -5.81 8.74
C THR A 321 7.30 -5.16 10.11
N SER A 322 8.29 -4.38 10.55
CA SER A 322 8.28 -3.71 11.87
C SER A 322 7.34 -2.51 11.86
N ALA A 323 6.21 -2.64 12.56
CA ALA A 323 5.19 -1.60 12.62
C ALA A 323 5.55 -0.50 13.63
N LEU A 324 6.16 -0.88 14.75
CA LEU A 324 6.57 -0.01 15.85
C LEU A 324 7.87 -0.50 16.45
N ALA A 325 8.48 0.34 17.29
CA ALA A 325 9.58 -0.03 18.15
C ALA A 325 9.18 0.10 19.63
N ARG A 326 9.91 -0.63 20.48
CA ARG A 326 9.95 -0.46 21.92
C ARG A 326 11.39 -0.13 22.29
N VAL A 327 11.60 1.04 22.88
CA VAL A 327 12.91 1.56 23.28
C VAL A 327 12.91 1.71 24.79
N ASN A 328 13.76 0.97 25.49
CA ASN A 328 13.81 0.94 26.96
C ASN A 328 12.42 0.73 27.60
N GLY A 329 11.64 -0.21 27.06
CA GLY A 329 10.28 -0.51 27.52
C GLY A 329 9.19 0.46 27.06
N LYS A 330 9.52 1.62 26.47
CA LYS A 330 8.55 2.63 26.00
C LYS A 330 8.24 2.46 24.51
N LEU A 331 6.99 2.73 24.10
CA LEU A 331 6.61 2.69 22.68
C LEU A 331 7.28 3.83 21.90
N TRP A 332 7.73 3.51 20.70
CA TRP A 332 8.52 4.41 19.87
C TRP A 332 8.15 4.26 18.39
N ASP A 333 8.09 5.38 17.67
CA ASP A 333 7.85 5.39 16.22
C ASP A 333 9.10 4.90 15.47
N MET A 334 8.90 4.19 14.36
CA MET A 334 10.00 3.64 13.57
C MET A 334 10.97 4.70 13.03
N HIS A 335 10.49 5.91 12.75
CA HIS A 335 11.28 7.02 12.23
C HIS A 335 11.62 8.09 13.27
N ARG A 336 11.35 7.86 14.57
CA ARG A 336 11.72 8.79 15.64
C ARG A 336 13.20 8.56 16.01
N PRO A 337 14.05 9.61 16.02
CA PRO A 337 15.46 9.47 16.39
C PRO A 337 15.64 8.93 17.80
N LEU A 338 16.72 8.17 18.01
CA LEU A 338 17.14 7.63 19.31
C LEU A 338 18.04 8.65 20.03
N ASP A 339 17.76 8.89 21.30
CA ASP A 339 18.37 9.96 22.11
C ASP A 339 19.49 9.48 23.04
N ALA A 340 19.57 8.19 23.33
CA ALA A 340 20.59 7.61 24.20
C ALA A 340 20.84 6.13 23.88
N ASP A 341 21.83 5.55 24.57
CA ASP A 341 22.02 4.10 24.60
C ASP A 341 20.73 3.43 25.07
N CYS A 342 20.32 2.39 24.36
CA CYS A 342 19.01 1.80 24.59
C CYS A 342 18.91 0.33 24.21
N GLU A 343 17.96 -0.34 24.85
CA GLU A 343 17.44 -1.62 24.42
C GLU A 343 16.32 -1.39 23.40
N LEU A 344 16.44 -2.03 22.24
CA LEU A 344 15.51 -1.94 21.12
C LEU A 344 14.83 -3.28 20.86
N ASN A 345 13.50 -3.28 20.84
CA ASN A 345 12.70 -4.40 20.37
C ASN A 345 11.75 -3.89 19.28
N LEU A 346 11.64 -4.63 18.19
CA LEU A 346 10.75 -4.29 17.08
C LEU A 346 9.43 -5.06 17.24
N LEU A 347 8.32 -4.37 17.06
CA LEU A 347 6.97 -4.90 17.20
C LEU A 347 6.34 -5.07 15.82
N THR A 348 5.78 -6.24 15.56
CA THR A 348 5.10 -6.57 14.30
C THR A 348 3.61 -6.84 14.51
N MET A 349 2.83 -6.74 13.43
CA MET A 349 1.39 -7.10 13.48
C MET A 349 1.16 -8.60 13.67
N LYS A 350 2.21 -9.42 13.50
CA LYS A 350 2.15 -10.89 13.58
C LYS A 350 2.69 -11.44 14.90
N ASP A 351 3.06 -10.57 15.82
CA ASP A 351 3.51 -10.98 17.15
C ASP A 351 2.38 -11.69 17.91
N ALA A 352 2.75 -12.50 18.92
CA ALA A 352 1.79 -13.20 19.76
C ALA A 352 0.85 -12.25 20.51
N ASP A 353 1.37 -11.09 20.93
CA ASP A 353 0.57 -9.97 21.46
C ASP A 353 0.76 -8.71 20.61
N PRO A 354 -0.07 -8.52 19.57
CA PRO A 354 0.02 -7.36 18.68
C PRO A 354 -0.79 -6.16 19.21
N PHE A 355 -1.14 -6.10 20.50
CA PHE A 355 -2.03 -5.06 21.04
C PHE A 355 -1.58 -3.62 20.72
N HIS A 356 -0.31 -3.31 20.93
CA HIS A 356 0.22 -1.97 20.68
C HIS A 356 0.35 -1.67 19.18
N ALA A 357 0.76 -2.65 18.38
CA ALA A 357 0.84 -2.55 16.93
C ALA A 357 -0.55 -2.30 16.33
N ASN A 358 -1.57 -3.04 16.78
CA ASN A 358 -2.97 -2.81 16.41
C ASN A 358 -3.41 -1.39 16.79
N LYS A 359 -3.16 -0.92 18.01
CA LYS A 359 -3.53 0.45 18.39
C LYS A 359 -2.90 1.51 17.47
N ALA A 360 -1.64 1.37 17.08
CA ALA A 360 -1.02 2.27 16.09
C ALA A 360 -1.65 2.11 14.71
N PHE A 361 -1.94 0.88 14.27
CA PHE A 361 -2.62 0.63 13.00
C PHE A 361 -3.95 1.38 12.87
N TRP A 362 -4.84 1.20 13.84
CA TRP A 362 -6.14 1.87 13.83
C TRP A 362 -6.01 3.40 13.93
N ARG A 363 -5.01 3.89 14.67
CA ARG A 363 -4.71 5.32 14.76
C ARG A 363 -4.26 5.90 13.42
N SER A 364 -3.31 5.24 12.75
CA SER A 364 -2.84 5.61 11.42
C SER A 364 -3.97 5.56 10.39
N CYS A 365 -4.87 4.57 10.46
CA CYS A 365 -6.04 4.49 9.60
C CYS A 365 -7.01 5.67 9.83
N SER A 366 -7.27 6.04 11.09
CA SER A 366 -8.05 7.24 11.40
C SER A 366 -7.41 8.50 10.81
N MET A 367 -6.11 8.70 11.00
CA MET A 367 -5.42 9.88 10.45
C MET A 367 -5.49 9.94 8.91
N MET A 368 -5.29 8.80 8.24
CA MET A 368 -5.46 8.70 6.78
C MET A 368 -6.90 8.99 6.34
N LEU A 369 -7.90 8.61 7.13
CA LEU A 369 -9.29 8.93 6.84
C LEU A 369 -9.52 10.45 6.84
N GLY A 370 -8.91 11.17 7.79
CA GLY A 370 -8.90 12.64 7.80
C GLY A 370 -8.26 13.24 6.55
N ALA A 371 -7.11 12.70 6.12
CA ALA A 371 -6.44 13.11 4.88
C ALA A 371 -7.32 12.89 3.64
N VAL A 372 -7.96 11.73 3.53
CA VAL A 372 -8.86 11.39 2.42
C VAL A 372 -10.05 12.34 2.38
N VAL A 373 -10.68 12.61 3.52
CA VAL A 373 -11.81 13.55 3.60
C VAL A 373 -11.38 14.95 3.20
N GLN A 374 -10.19 15.39 3.59
CA GLN A 374 -9.67 16.70 3.19
C GLN A 374 -9.52 16.83 1.66
N ILE A 375 -9.22 15.74 0.94
CA ILE A 375 -9.00 15.75 -0.51
C ILE A 375 -10.30 15.48 -1.30
N ALA A 376 -11.23 14.72 -0.74
CA ALA A 376 -12.38 14.20 -1.47
C ALA A 376 -13.41 15.26 -1.89
N PHE A 377 -13.57 16.32 -1.10
CA PHE A 377 -14.59 17.34 -1.35
C PHE A 377 -14.08 18.47 -2.26
N LYS A 378 -15.01 19.03 -3.06
CA LYS A 378 -14.76 20.20 -3.91
C LYS A 378 -14.41 21.41 -3.04
N GLU A 379 -13.62 22.33 -3.59
CA GLU A 379 -13.09 23.50 -2.86
C GLU A 379 -14.17 24.41 -2.25
N LYS A 380 -15.36 24.46 -2.85
CA LYS A 380 -16.50 25.22 -2.34
C LYS A 380 -17.07 24.68 -1.02
N VAL A 381 -16.75 23.43 -0.67
CA VAL A 381 -17.22 22.80 0.58
C VAL A 381 -16.15 23.00 1.63
N ARG A 382 -16.50 23.71 2.70
CA ARG A 382 -15.63 23.84 3.86
C ARG A 382 -15.59 22.51 4.63
N VAL A 383 -14.37 22.02 4.86
CA VAL A 383 -14.09 20.77 5.55
C VAL A 383 -13.21 21.06 6.75
N ASP A 384 -13.82 21.12 7.93
CA ASP A 384 -13.12 21.37 9.18
C ASP A 384 -12.98 20.06 9.95
N LEU A 385 -11.74 19.58 10.03
CA LEU A 385 -11.43 18.32 10.68
C LEU A 385 -11.46 18.48 12.21
N HIS A 386 -12.28 17.71 12.92
CA HIS A 386 -12.38 17.87 14.38
C HIS A 386 -11.37 17.00 15.13
N SER A 387 -11.64 15.70 15.26
CA SER A 387 -10.76 14.77 15.97
C SER A 387 -11.08 13.33 15.61
N PHE A 388 -10.16 12.43 15.93
CA PHE A 388 -10.42 11.00 15.96
C PHE A 388 -10.26 10.49 17.40
N PRO A 389 -11.27 9.82 17.97
CA PRO A 389 -11.18 9.22 19.30
C PRO A 389 -10.07 8.17 19.40
N SER A 390 -9.67 7.86 20.63
CA SER A 390 -8.69 6.80 20.89
C SER A 390 -9.17 5.46 20.30
N PRO A 391 -8.29 4.72 19.59
CA PRO A 391 -8.69 3.47 18.93
C PRO A 391 -9.27 2.44 19.90
N ASN A 392 -10.49 1.97 19.60
CA ASN A 392 -11.10 0.82 20.25
C ASN A 392 -11.27 -0.32 19.24
N VAL A 393 -10.31 -1.25 19.20
CA VAL A 393 -10.31 -2.37 18.26
C VAL A 393 -11.59 -3.21 18.34
N LYS A 394 -12.20 -3.33 19.54
CA LYS A 394 -13.45 -4.10 19.73
C LYS A 394 -14.65 -3.47 19.01
N SER A 395 -14.61 -2.16 18.74
CA SER A 395 -15.68 -1.47 18.01
C SER A 395 -15.80 -1.99 16.57
N GLY A 396 -14.69 -2.41 15.96
CA GLY A 396 -14.64 -2.94 14.60
C GLY A 396 -14.55 -1.87 13.50
N SER A 397 -14.39 -0.58 13.84
CA SER A 397 -14.16 0.49 12.86
C SER A 397 -13.21 1.57 13.40
N PHE A 398 -12.40 2.19 12.52
CA PHE A 398 -11.66 3.42 12.79
C PHE A 398 -12.54 4.56 12.34
N VAL A 399 -12.44 5.67 13.04
CA VAL A 399 -13.32 6.81 12.79
C VAL A 399 -12.56 8.12 12.77
N TYR A 400 -13.15 9.10 12.09
CA TYR A 400 -12.69 10.48 12.11
C TYR A 400 -13.91 11.40 12.05
N ASP A 401 -14.00 12.34 12.98
CA ASP A 401 -15.10 13.30 13.05
C ASP A 401 -14.74 14.58 12.28
N VAL A 402 -15.64 14.99 11.39
CA VAL A 402 -15.43 16.10 10.46
C VAL A 402 -16.69 16.96 10.42
N GLN A 403 -16.51 18.27 10.56
CA GLN A 403 -17.56 19.23 10.30
C GLN A 403 -17.57 19.60 8.82
N LEU A 404 -18.73 19.47 8.19
CA LEU A 404 -18.92 19.80 6.78
C LEU A 404 -19.95 20.92 6.63
N ASP A 405 -19.66 21.88 5.77
CA ASP A 405 -20.63 22.90 5.38
C ASP A 405 -21.58 22.39 4.28
N LEU A 406 -22.30 21.30 4.61
CA LEU A 406 -23.32 20.69 3.78
C LEU A 406 -24.57 20.45 4.63
N ASP A 407 -25.66 21.07 4.23
CA ASP A 407 -26.96 20.82 4.83
C ASP A 407 -27.54 19.50 4.27
N GLU A 408 -27.97 18.62 5.19
CA GLU A 408 -28.69 17.36 4.89
C GLU A 408 -27.99 16.39 3.93
N TRP A 409 -26.66 16.40 3.87
CA TRP A 409 -25.91 15.44 3.07
C TRP A 409 -25.92 14.04 3.71
N ASN A 410 -26.32 13.05 2.91
CA ASN A 410 -26.16 11.63 3.22
C ASN A 410 -25.31 11.00 2.12
N PRO A 411 -24.22 10.29 2.46
CA PRO A 411 -23.35 9.70 1.45
C PRO A 411 -24.07 8.62 0.65
N THR A 412 -23.96 8.69 -0.65
CA THR A 412 -24.38 7.62 -1.55
C THR A 412 -23.38 6.45 -1.52
N PRO A 413 -23.79 5.22 -1.88
CA PRO A 413 -22.88 4.10 -1.99
C PRO A 413 -21.70 4.35 -2.94
N ASP A 414 -21.91 5.13 -4.01
CA ASP A 414 -20.86 5.45 -4.98
C ASP A 414 -19.86 6.48 -4.42
N GLU A 415 -20.31 7.46 -3.63
CA GLU A 415 -19.41 8.35 -2.90
C GLU A 415 -18.53 7.59 -1.90
N LEU A 416 -19.08 6.60 -1.18
CA LEU A 416 -18.31 5.74 -0.29
C LEU A 416 -17.25 4.91 -1.04
N LYS A 417 -17.58 4.42 -2.25
CA LYS A 417 -16.60 3.73 -3.12
C LYS A 417 -15.48 4.68 -3.55
N VAL A 418 -15.80 5.92 -3.90
CA VAL A 418 -14.79 6.93 -4.26
C VAL A 418 -13.88 7.24 -3.07
N LEU A 419 -14.45 7.45 -1.88
CA LEU A 419 -13.67 7.65 -0.65
C LEU A 419 -12.75 6.45 -0.35
N SER A 420 -13.28 5.24 -0.52
CA SER A 420 -12.50 4.00 -0.34
C SER A 420 -11.37 3.89 -1.36
N ALA A 421 -11.62 4.22 -2.63
CA ALA A 421 -10.60 4.21 -3.67
C ALA A 421 -9.48 5.22 -3.37
N GLN A 422 -9.83 6.43 -2.93
CA GLN A 422 -8.85 7.45 -2.51
C GLN A 422 -8.02 6.99 -1.31
N PHE A 423 -8.65 6.34 -0.33
CA PHE A 423 -7.94 5.77 0.82
C PHE A 423 -6.91 4.72 0.39
N VAL A 424 -7.32 3.79 -0.49
CA VAL A 424 -6.44 2.75 -1.01
C VAL A 424 -5.31 3.33 -1.86
N ASN A 425 -5.56 4.40 -2.63
CA ASN A 425 -4.52 5.09 -3.38
C ASN A 425 -3.47 5.68 -2.44
N LEU A 426 -3.89 6.38 -1.39
CA LEU A 426 -2.97 6.95 -0.39
C LEU A 426 -2.16 5.87 0.34
N ALA A 427 -2.74 4.69 0.58
CA ALA A 427 -2.04 3.55 1.17
C ALA A 427 -0.93 3.01 0.23
N ARG A 428 -1.18 2.99 -1.09
CA ARG A 428 -0.24 2.50 -2.10
C ARG A 428 0.94 3.43 -2.36
N GLU A 429 0.85 4.69 -1.95
CA GLU A 429 1.95 5.64 -2.09
C GLU A 429 3.11 5.40 -1.10
N GLU A 430 2.91 4.55 -0.07
CA GLU A 430 3.93 4.19 0.93
C GLU A 430 4.57 5.43 1.59
N ILE A 431 3.73 6.42 1.90
CA ILE A 431 4.15 7.70 2.46
C ILE A 431 4.48 7.52 3.95
N LYS A 432 5.59 8.12 4.40
CA LYS A 432 5.99 8.06 5.79
C LYS A 432 5.07 8.88 6.69
N PHE A 433 4.79 8.38 7.89
CA PHE A 433 4.22 9.19 8.95
C PHE A 433 5.33 10.00 9.62
N GLU A 434 5.47 11.25 9.21
CA GLU A 434 6.52 12.12 9.73
C GLU A 434 6.09 12.74 11.04
N ARG A 435 6.82 12.41 12.10
CA ARG A 435 6.57 12.92 13.45
C ARG A 435 7.29 14.25 13.68
N LEU A 436 6.60 15.17 14.35
CA LEU A 436 7.18 16.43 14.84
C LEU A 436 6.65 16.72 16.25
N ALA A 437 7.55 16.99 17.20
CA ALA A 437 7.19 17.40 18.57
C ALA A 437 7.50 18.88 18.73
N VAL A 438 6.51 19.69 19.09
CA VAL A 438 6.61 21.17 19.12
C VAL A 438 5.90 21.76 20.32
N ASP A 439 6.22 23.01 20.64
CA ASP A 439 5.46 23.81 21.61
C ASP A 439 4.06 24.15 21.10
N ALA A 440 3.17 24.54 22.01
CA ALA A 440 1.79 24.89 21.69
C ALA A 440 1.69 26.01 20.64
N GLU A 441 2.49 27.06 20.79
CA GLU A 441 2.52 28.22 19.87
C GLU A 441 2.82 27.79 18.42
N VAL A 442 3.83 26.93 18.23
CA VAL A 442 4.19 26.44 16.89
C VAL A 442 3.11 25.49 16.35
N ALA A 443 2.46 24.71 17.20
CA ALA A 443 1.34 23.87 16.79
C ALA A 443 0.13 24.72 16.34
N GLU A 444 -0.15 25.83 17.02
CA GLU A 444 -1.18 26.81 16.64
C GLU A 444 -0.85 27.45 15.29
N ASP A 445 0.40 27.85 15.07
CA ASP A 445 0.87 28.40 13.78
C ASP A 445 0.73 27.41 12.61
N ILE A 446 0.94 26.11 12.86
CA ILE A 446 0.75 25.06 11.85
C ILE A 446 -0.75 24.83 11.60
N LEU A 447 -1.59 24.81 12.64
CA LEU A 447 -3.01 24.46 12.53
C LEU A 447 -3.96 25.67 12.51
N PHE A 448 -3.44 26.87 12.25
CA PHE A 448 -4.13 28.16 12.35
C PHE A 448 -5.49 28.28 11.62
N GLN A 449 -5.73 27.44 10.62
CA GLN A 449 -6.96 27.47 9.81
C GLN A 449 -8.11 26.72 10.47
N ASN A 450 -7.82 25.78 11.37
CA ASN A 450 -8.81 24.87 11.89
C ASN A 450 -9.23 25.27 13.31
N PRO A 451 -10.41 25.88 13.49
CA PRO A 451 -10.85 26.41 14.79
C PRO A 451 -10.92 25.31 15.86
N HIS A 452 -11.39 24.11 15.51
CA HIS A 452 -11.48 22.98 16.44
C HIS A 452 -10.12 22.56 16.97
N LYS A 453 -9.07 22.61 16.13
CA LYS A 453 -7.71 22.23 16.54
C LYS A 453 -7.10 23.30 17.45
N LEU A 454 -7.34 24.57 17.18
CA LEU A 454 -6.91 25.67 18.03
C LEU A 454 -7.53 25.61 19.42
N GLU A 455 -8.81 25.27 19.53
CA GLU A 455 -9.47 25.09 20.83
C GLU A 455 -8.93 23.87 21.62
N GLN A 456 -8.52 22.82 20.90
CA GLN A 456 -8.01 21.59 21.52
C GLN A 456 -6.56 21.71 21.99
N ILE A 457 -5.72 22.50 21.31
CA ILE A 457 -4.27 22.61 21.60
C ILE A 457 -3.97 22.95 23.08
N PRO A 458 -4.58 24.00 23.68
CA PRO A 458 -4.31 24.35 25.08
C PRO A 458 -4.70 23.22 26.05
N GLN A 459 -5.82 22.54 25.77
CA GLN A 459 -6.29 21.43 26.59
C GLN A 459 -5.36 20.22 26.49
N ILE A 460 -4.83 19.94 25.30
CA ILE A 460 -3.85 18.88 25.07
C ILE A 460 -2.55 19.20 25.78
N ALA A 461 -2.04 20.44 25.64
CA ALA A 461 -0.82 20.88 26.30
C ALA A 461 -0.90 20.70 27.83
N THR A 462 -2.03 21.06 28.45
CA THR A 462 -2.24 20.91 29.90
C THR A 462 -2.27 19.46 30.37
N GLN A 463 -2.67 18.51 29.52
CA GLN A 463 -2.77 17.09 29.86
C GLN A 463 -1.46 16.31 29.68
N LEU A 464 -0.45 16.90 29.05
CA LEU A 464 0.84 16.26 28.81
C LEU A 464 1.74 16.47 30.02
N ALA A 465 1.99 15.42 30.78
CA ALA A 465 2.85 15.47 31.97
C ALA A 465 4.36 15.59 31.66
N ASP A 466 4.77 15.20 30.45
CA ASP A 466 6.17 15.16 30.02
C ASP A 466 6.44 16.19 28.91
N ASP A 467 7.37 17.11 29.16
CA ASP A 467 7.98 18.08 28.23
C ASP A 467 7.03 19.13 27.60
N ASN A 468 5.73 19.10 27.91
CA ASN A 468 4.68 20.00 27.38
C ASN A 468 4.65 20.11 25.84
N LYS A 469 5.23 19.14 25.11
CA LYS A 469 5.31 19.15 23.65
C LYS A 469 4.11 18.50 22.99
N ILE A 470 3.44 19.23 22.10
CA ILE A 470 2.39 18.70 21.24
C ILE A 470 3.02 17.90 20.10
N THR A 471 2.44 16.75 19.85
CA THR A 471 2.89 15.84 18.81
C THR A 471 2.01 15.97 17.57
N LEU A 472 2.64 16.41 16.48
CA LEU A 472 2.07 16.48 15.14
C LEU A 472 2.61 15.33 14.28
N TYR A 473 1.76 14.84 13.38
CA TYR A 473 2.16 13.95 12.30
C TYR A 473 1.82 14.58 10.97
N ARG A 474 2.67 14.35 9.98
CA ARG A 474 2.46 14.69 8.58
C ARG A 474 2.41 13.43 7.72
N ILE A 475 1.43 13.36 6.83
CA ILE A 475 1.33 12.37 5.75
C ILE A 475 1.09 13.13 4.46
N GLY A 476 2.09 13.17 3.58
CA GLY A 476 2.06 14.00 2.38
C GLY A 476 1.90 15.47 2.78
N SER A 477 0.78 16.09 2.42
CA SER A 477 0.46 17.47 2.77
C SER A 477 -0.52 17.62 3.96
N HIS A 478 -1.08 16.51 4.42
CA HIS A 478 -2.00 16.47 5.56
C HIS A 478 -1.23 16.44 6.88
N ILE A 479 -1.57 17.35 7.79
CA ILE A 479 -0.95 17.47 9.13
C ILE A 479 -2.03 17.44 10.19
N ASP A 480 -1.84 16.62 11.22
CA ASP A 480 -2.77 16.52 12.35
C ASP A 480 -2.08 16.14 13.68
N ILE A 481 -2.77 16.38 14.78
CA ILE A 481 -2.34 16.08 16.16
C ILE A 481 -2.62 14.62 16.51
N SER A 482 -1.67 13.96 17.17
CA SER A 482 -1.87 12.63 17.74
C SER A 482 -1.10 12.46 19.04
N ARG A 483 -1.72 11.80 20.03
CA ARG A 483 -1.09 11.51 21.34
C ARG A 483 -0.23 10.26 21.36
N GLY A 484 -0.36 9.38 20.38
CA GLY A 484 0.33 8.08 20.36
C GLY A 484 1.14 7.86 19.10
N PRO A 485 2.04 6.85 19.12
CA PRO A 485 2.87 6.53 17.98
C PRO A 485 2.04 6.05 16.79
N MET A 486 2.57 6.22 15.59
CA MET A 486 1.96 5.79 14.33
C MET A 486 2.80 4.69 13.67
N LEU A 487 2.25 4.08 12.62
CA LEU A 487 3.00 3.18 11.74
C LEU A 487 4.17 3.93 11.08
N GLY A 488 5.17 3.20 10.56
CA GLY A 488 6.27 3.81 9.81
C GLY A 488 5.80 4.53 8.55
N ASP A 489 4.95 3.87 7.76
CA ASP A 489 4.43 4.38 6.49
C ASP A 489 3.01 3.86 6.19
N THR A 490 2.35 4.46 5.19
CA THR A 490 1.00 4.10 4.76
C THR A 490 0.93 2.73 4.06
N GLY A 491 2.06 2.18 3.62
CA GLY A 491 2.18 0.90 2.94
C GLY A 491 1.93 -0.31 3.84
N PHE A 492 1.92 -0.12 5.17
CA PHE A 492 1.47 -1.12 6.13
C PHE A 492 -0.03 -1.41 6.04
N ILE A 493 -0.82 -0.52 5.42
CA ILE A 493 -2.26 -0.70 5.26
C ILE A 493 -2.53 -1.41 3.93
N GLY A 494 -3.22 -2.55 4.02
CA GLY A 494 -3.58 -3.38 2.89
C GLY A 494 -4.97 -3.05 2.35
N ARG A 495 -5.90 -4.00 2.50
CA ARG A 495 -7.29 -3.79 2.09
C ARG A 495 -7.97 -2.80 3.04
N ALA A 496 -8.63 -1.79 2.51
CA ALA A 496 -9.37 -0.80 3.28
C ALA A 496 -10.68 -0.41 2.59
N THR A 497 -11.71 -0.13 3.39
CA THR A 497 -13.03 0.36 2.94
C THR A 497 -13.51 1.45 3.89
N VAL A 498 -13.97 2.56 3.34
CA VAL A 498 -14.80 3.55 4.06
C VAL A 498 -16.22 3.02 4.08
N ALA A 499 -16.65 2.48 5.23
CA ALA A 499 -17.84 1.67 5.36
C ALA A 499 -19.12 2.51 5.41
N SER A 500 -19.10 3.65 6.10
CA SER A 500 -20.24 4.55 6.19
C SER A 500 -19.83 5.93 6.71
N VAL A 501 -20.75 6.90 6.60
CA VAL A 501 -20.65 8.20 7.27
C VAL A 501 -21.96 8.44 8.00
N HIS A 502 -21.88 8.85 9.27
CA HIS A 502 -23.07 9.12 10.10
C HIS A 502 -23.08 10.57 10.53
N LYS A 503 -24.21 11.27 10.36
CA LYS A 503 -24.41 12.57 10.98
C LYS A 503 -24.53 12.39 12.49
N LEU A 504 -23.73 13.11 13.27
CA LEU A 504 -23.73 13.03 14.72
C LEU A 504 -24.71 14.04 15.32
N ASP A 505 -25.33 13.62 16.41
CA ASP A 505 -26.13 14.47 17.28
C ASP A 505 -25.21 15.14 18.31
N SER A 506 -24.79 16.36 18.00
CA SER A 506 -23.79 17.16 18.72
C SER A 506 -24.23 18.63 18.71
N GLU A 507 -23.80 19.42 19.70
CA GLU A 507 -23.91 20.88 19.69
C GLU A 507 -23.20 21.51 18.46
N ILE A 508 -22.21 20.82 17.89
CA ILE A 508 -21.52 21.25 16.67
C ILE A 508 -22.40 20.94 15.44
N LYS A 509 -22.89 21.99 14.77
CA LYS A 509 -23.73 21.86 13.56
C LYS A 509 -22.99 21.09 12.46
N ASN A 510 -23.70 20.16 11.81
CA ASN A 510 -23.24 19.39 10.65
C ASN A 510 -21.92 18.62 10.91
N LEU A 511 -21.80 18.03 12.10
CA LEU A 511 -20.72 17.12 12.44
C LEU A 511 -21.03 15.70 11.91
N TYR A 512 -20.08 15.13 11.17
CA TYR A 512 -20.18 13.81 10.58
C TYR A 512 -19.05 12.90 11.07
N ARG A 513 -19.39 11.65 11.38
CA ARG A 513 -18.44 10.59 11.69
C ARG A 513 -18.20 9.73 10.47
N PHE A 514 -17.03 9.89 9.87
CA PHE A 514 -16.54 8.98 8.85
C PHE A 514 -16.00 7.72 9.52
N GLN A 515 -16.34 6.55 9.00
CA GLN A 515 -15.88 5.29 9.57
C GLN A 515 -15.48 4.28 8.51
N GLY A 516 -14.42 3.54 8.80
CA GLY A 516 -13.85 2.55 7.90
C GLY A 516 -13.32 1.32 8.61
N VAL A 517 -12.97 0.34 7.79
CA VAL A 517 -12.32 -0.90 8.20
C VAL A 517 -11.14 -1.18 7.27
N ALA A 518 -10.06 -1.70 7.84
CA ALA A 518 -8.86 -2.02 7.10
C ALA A 518 -8.15 -3.23 7.69
N LEU A 519 -7.39 -3.92 6.85
CA LEU A 519 -6.49 -5.00 7.22
C LEU A 519 -5.04 -4.57 6.99
N PRO A 520 -4.11 -4.97 7.86
CA PRO A 520 -2.69 -4.76 7.59
C PRO A 520 -2.26 -5.51 6.32
N ARG A 521 -1.25 -4.98 5.63
CA ARG A 521 -0.69 -5.60 4.44
C ARG A 521 -0.21 -7.03 4.76
N GLY A 522 -0.54 -7.96 3.87
CA GLY A 522 -0.23 -9.38 4.04
C GLY A 522 -1.27 -10.18 4.83
N PHE A 523 -2.27 -9.54 5.45
CA PHE A 523 -3.45 -10.23 5.98
C PHE A 523 -4.49 -10.34 4.88
N ILE A 524 -4.79 -11.58 4.47
CA ILE A 524 -5.74 -11.87 3.40
C ILE A 524 -6.98 -12.50 4.02
N LEU A 525 -8.14 -11.89 3.75
CA LEU A 525 -9.44 -12.47 4.04
C LEU A 525 -10.19 -12.69 2.72
N ASN A 526 -11.00 -13.75 2.68
CA ASN A 526 -11.91 -13.97 1.57
C ASN A 526 -12.96 -12.84 1.49
N HIS A 527 -13.61 -12.71 0.33
CA HIS A 527 -14.57 -11.64 0.08
C HIS A 527 -15.73 -11.65 1.10
N PHE A 528 -16.28 -12.83 1.40
CA PHE A 528 -17.41 -12.99 2.32
C PHE A 528 -17.07 -12.55 3.75
N ALA A 529 -15.97 -13.03 4.31
CA ALA A 529 -15.52 -12.68 5.65
C ALA A 529 -15.23 -11.18 5.76
N TYR A 530 -14.61 -10.58 4.74
CA TYR A 530 -14.41 -9.15 4.73
C TYR A 530 -15.74 -8.37 4.63
N SER A 531 -16.73 -8.85 3.87
CA SER A 531 -18.05 -8.22 3.80
C SER A 531 -18.80 -8.21 5.16
N ILE A 532 -18.54 -9.20 6.02
CA ILE A 532 -19.04 -9.21 7.40
C ILE A 532 -18.39 -8.08 8.21
N LEU A 533 -17.07 -7.87 8.04
CA LEU A 533 -16.36 -6.76 8.68
C LEU A 533 -16.87 -5.41 8.19
N GLU A 534 -17.12 -5.25 6.89
CA GLU A 534 -17.72 -4.04 6.31
C GLU A 534 -19.11 -3.78 6.90
N SER A 535 -19.96 -4.82 6.97
CA SER A 535 -21.30 -4.72 7.55
C SER A 535 -21.28 -4.35 9.04
N ARG A 536 -20.29 -4.86 9.79
CA ARG A 536 -20.09 -4.47 11.19
C ARG A 536 -19.58 -3.04 11.30
N ALA A 537 -18.62 -2.67 10.46
CA ALA A 537 -18.01 -1.35 10.42
C ALA A 537 -18.95 -0.26 9.91
N ALA A 538 -20.06 -0.61 9.26
CA ALA A 538 -21.12 0.34 8.85
C ALA A 538 -22.03 0.77 10.03
N LYS A 539 -22.03 0.03 11.15
CA LYS A 539 -22.79 0.41 12.35
C LYS A 539 -22.10 1.57 13.06
N LEU A 540 -22.87 2.56 13.52
CA LEU A 540 -22.34 3.74 14.19
C LEU A 540 -21.38 3.37 15.33
N ASN A 541 -20.14 3.86 15.24
CA ASN A 541 -19.16 3.65 16.29
C ASN A 541 -19.55 4.46 17.55
N LYS A 542 -19.62 3.78 18.70
CA LYS A 542 -20.01 4.34 20.00
C LYS A 542 -18.90 5.11 20.72
N ALA A 543 -17.78 5.42 20.04
CA ALA A 543 -16.76 6.29 20.59
C ALA A 543 -17.35 7.65 21.00
N TRP A 544 -16.68 8.33 21.93
CA TRP A 544 -17.07 9.66 22.41
C TRP A 544 -17.40 10.62 21.27
N ILE A 545 -18.46 11.42 21.43
CA ILE A 545 -18.95 12.37 20.43
C ILE A 545 -18.62 13.79 20.93
N PRO A 546 -17.92 14.62 20.12
CA PRO A 546 -17.65 16.01 20.47
C PRO A 546 -18.92 16.81 20.76
N GLY A 547 -18.88 17.73 21.73
CA GLY A 547 -20.02 18.62 22.02
C GLY A 547 -21.29 17.92 22.54
N ARG A 548 -21.20 16.64 22.94
CA ARG A 548 -22.31 15.94 23.61
C ARG A 548 -22.02 15.90 25.10
N GLN A 549 -22.89 16.51 25.91
CA GLN A 549 -22.83 16.39 27.36
C GLN A 549 -22.98 14.90 27.74
N SER A 550 -22.05 14.37 28.52
CA SER A 550 -22.19 13.03 29.09
C SER A 550 -23.36 13.05 30.06
N LEU A 551 -24.44 12.33 29.71
CA LEU A 551 -25.53 12.02 30.64
C LEU A 551 -25.02 11.23 31.84
#